data_AF-A0A2S0JQC7-F1
#
_entry.id   AF-A0A2S0JQC7-F1
#
_cell.length_a   1.000
_cell.length_b   1.000
_cell.length_c   1.000
_cell.angle_alpha   90.00
_cell.angle_beta   90.00
_cell.angle_gamma   90.00
#
_symmetry.space_group_name_H-M   'P 1'
#
loop_
_entity.id
_entity.type
_entity.pdbx_description
1 polymer ?
#
loop_
_entity_poly.entity_id
_entity_poly.type
_entity_poly.pdbx_seq_one_letter_code
_entity_poly.pdbx_strand_id
1 'polypeptide(L)'
;MQDKDDIQFTLERKSYSVVIWIQVSLSISFITLLIGFLLVRDSYASIAFYAAVLFIVSIIALGLSMSLMRFTHPEFKLPNPTSPTYQQELFDSFDDGEKYMMLKSLYKLYFLIIGALVLLAFGLMYYSAFTGNSQLNSIIGIGTILLFVQTYYSISLKPKRI
;
A
#
# COMPACT_ATOMS: atom_id res chain seq x y z
N MET A 1 -15.21 25.33 -19.42
CA MET A 1 -14.47 24.09 -19.69
C MET A 1 -13.33 23.95 -18.69
N GLN A 2 -12.46 24.95 -18.55
CA GLN A 2 -11.35 24.99 -17.59
C GLN A 2 -11.71 24.67 -16.11
N ASP A 3 -12.83 25.17 -15.59
CA ASP A 3 -13.28 24.88 -14.22
C ASP A 3 -13.67 23.41 -13.97
N LYS A 4 -14.22 22.71 -14.97
CA LYS A 4 -14.64 21.30 -14.80
C LYS A 4 -13.44 20.37 -14.78
N ASP A 5 -12.46 20.64 -15.63
CA ASP A 5 -11.21 19.87 -15.73
C ASP A 5 -10.37 20.04 -14.45
N ASP A 6 -10.35 21.25 -13.88
CA ASP A 6 -9.69 21.53 -12.60
C ASP A 6 -10.38 20.83 -11.41
N ILE A 7 -11.72 20.81 -11.39
CA ILE A 7 -12.48 20.09 -10.36
C ILE A 7 -12.21 18.58 -10.46
N GLN A 8 -12.26 18.00 -11.67
CA GLN A 8 -11.97 16.58 -11.89
C GLN A 8 -10.55 16.21 -11.44
N PHE A 9 -9.55 17.01 -11.83
CA PHE A 9 -8.16 16.83 -11.40
C PHE A 9 -7.99 16.87 -9.88
N THR A 10 -8.66 17.79 -9.18
CA THR A 10 -8.58 17.85 -7.71
C THR A 10 -9.27 16.66 -7.03
N LEU A 11 -10.34 16.14 -7.64
CA LEU A 11 -11.08 15.00 -7.14
C LEU A 11 -10.26 13.71 -7.27
N GLU A 12 -9.66 13.47 -8.43
CA GLU A 12 -8.73 12.36 -8.66
C GLU A 12 -7.55 12.40 -7.67
N ARG A 13 -6.93 13.59 -7.52
CA ARG A 13 -5.81 13.77 -6.60
C ARG A 13 -6.21 13.47 -5.15
N LYS A 14 -7.44 13.79 -4.74
CA LYS A 14 -7.99 13.44 -3.42
C LYS A 14 -8.24 11.95 -3.30
N SER A 15 -8.85 11.30 -4.29
CA SER A 15 -9.06 9.84 -4.31
C SER A 15 -7.76 9.07 -4.17
N TYR A 16 -6.73 9.41 -4.95
CA TYR A 16 -5.40 8.82 -4.80
C TYR A 16 -4.79 9.07 -3.42
N SER A 17 -5.03 10.25 -2.81
CA SER A 17 -4.56 10.53 -1.45
C SER A 17 -5.27 9.69 -0.40
N VAL A 18 -6.58 9.47 -0.53
CA VAL A 18 -7.35 8.58 0.37
C VAL A 18 -6.82 7.16 0.28
N VAL A 19 -6.55 6.64 -0.93
CA VAL A 19 -5.95 5.32 -1.13
C VAL A 19 -4.58 5.21 -0.45
N ILE A 20 -3.72 6.24 -0.58
CA ILE A 20 -2.41 6.29 0.12
C ILE A 20 -2.61 6.16 1.64
N TRP A 21 -3.52 6.93 2.23
CA TRP A 21 -3.76 6.89 3.68
C TRP A 21 -4.32 5.55 4.16
N ILE A 22 -5.19 4.92 3.36
CA ILE A 22 -5.71 3.57 3.66
C ILE A 22 -4.57 2.54 3.62
N GLN A 23 -3.68 2.60 2.62
CA GLN A 23 -2.54 1.69 2.51
C GLN A 23 -1.53 1.87 3.66
N VAL A 24 -1.26 3.11 4.06
CA VAL A 24 -0.43 3.41 5.22
C VAL A 24 -1.07 2.88 6.51
N SER A 25 -2.39 3.09 6.71
CA SER A 25 -3.14 2.55 7.85
C SER A 25 -3.07 1.02 7.90
N LEU A 26 -3.23 0.36 6.74
CA LEU A 26 -3.14 -1.09 6.62
C LEU A 26 -1.75 -1.60 7.02
N SER A 27 -0.69 -0.96 6.52
CA SER A 27 0.69 -1.29 6.82
C SER A 27 1.01 -1.14 8.31
N ILE A 28 0.62 -0.02 8.92
CA ILE A 28 0.85 0.26 10.34
C ILE A 28 0.05 -0.72 11.21
N SER A 29 -1.21 -0.99 10.88
CA SER A 29 -2.06 -1.92 11.63
C SER A 29 -1.50 -3.34 11.59
N PHE A 30 -0.99 -3.76 10.42
CA PHE A 30 -0.35 -5.07 10.26
C PHE A 30 0.92 -5.22 11.11
N ILE A 31 1.81 -4.22 11.08
CA ILE A 31 3.04 -4.22 11.88
C ILE A 31 2.71 -4.21 13.37
N THR A 32 1.75 -3.38 13.78
CA THR A 32 1.30 -3.28 15.18
C THR A 32 0.70 -4.60 15.67
N LEU A 33 -0.02 -5.33 14.80
CA LEU A 33 -0.53 -6.66 15.12
C LEU A 33 0.60 -7.66 15.34
N LEU A 34 1.60 -7.70 14.45
CA LEU A 34 2.74 -8.62 14.58
C LEU A 34 3.56 -8.33 15.84
N ILE A 35 3.85 -7.06 16.11
CA ILE A 35 4.60 -6.65 17.31
C ILE A 35 3.77 -6.90 18.57
N GLY A 36 2.48 -6.54 18.55
CA GLY A 36 1.57 -6.72 19.68
C GLY A 36 1.40 -8.20 20.05
N PHE A 37 1.33 -9.08 19.06
CA PHE A 37 1.26 -10.53 19.29
C PHE A 37 2.58 -11.11 19.82
N LEU A 38 3.73 -10.54 19.45
CA LEU A 38 5.04 -11.06 19.85
C LEU A 38 5.49 -10.55 21.23
N LEU A 39 5.22 -9.29 21.57
CA LEU A 39 5.71 -8.66 22.80
C LEU A 39 4.67 -8.59 23.92
N VAL A 40 3.39 -8.45 23.58
CA VAL A 40 2.38 -7.99 24.54
C VAL A 40 1.21 -8.95 24.69
N ARG A 41 1.31 -10.15 24.10
CA ARG A 41 0.27 -11.19 24.17
C ARG A 41 -0.16 -11.50 25.60
N ASP A 42 0.80 -11.61 26.51
CA ASP A 42 0.53 -12.11 27.87
C ASP A 42 0.14 -10.99 28.85
N SER A 43 0.47 -9.72 28.55
CA SER A 43 0.23 -8.57 29.44
C SER A 43 -0.90 -7.64 28.96
N TYR A 44 -1.01 -7.39 27.66
CA TYR A 44 -2.00 -6.49 27.08
C TYR A 44 -2.48 -6.98 25.70
N ALA A 45 -3.08 -8.18 25.68
CA ALA A 45 -3.66 -8.79 24.48
C ALA A 45 -4.67 -7.90 23.75
N SER A 46 -5.29 -6.94 24.46
CA SER A 46 -6.22 -5.96 23.89
C SER A 46 -5.59 -5.11 22.79
N ILE A 47 -4.28 -4.79 22.87
CA ILE A 47 -3.58 -4.01 21.84
C ILE A 47 -3.52 -4.78 20.52
N ALA A 48 -3.19 -6.08 20.57
CA ALA A 48 -3.18 -6.94 19.40
C ALA A 48 -4.59 -7.10 18.79
N PHE A 49 -5.61 -7.17 19.64
CA PHE A 49 -7.00 -7.22 19.20
C PHE A 49 -7.45 -5.93 18.48
N TYR A 50 -7.14 -4.74 19.03
CA TYR A 50 -7.47 -3.48 18.37
C TYR A 50 -6.72 -3.32 17.04
N ALA A 51 -5.46 -3.75 16.97
CA ALA A 51 -4.69 -3.75 15.72
C ALA A 51 -5.30 -4.71 14.67
N ALA A 52 -5.81 -5.87 15.09
CA ALA A 52 -6.51 -6.81 14.22
C ALA A 52 -7.80 -6.19 13.64
N VAL A 53 -8.60 -5.54 14.49
CA VAL A 53 -9.81 -4.84 14.05
C VAL A 53 -9.47 -3.73 13.07
N LEU A 54 -8.47 -2.88 13.36
CA LEU A 54 -8.03 -1.81 12.46
C LEU A 54 -7.52 -2.35 11.12
N PHE A 55 -6.83 -3.49 11.13
CA PHE A 55 -6.38 -4.15 9.91
C PHE A 55 -7.56 -4.60 9.04
N ILE A 56 -8.56 -5.25 9.64
CA ILE A 56 -9.79 -5.67 8.92
C ILE A 56 -10.54 -4.46 8.37
N VAL A 57 -10.71 -3.41 9.16
CA VAL A 57 -11.36 -2.16 8.70
C VAL A 57 -10.59 -1.54 7.53
N SER A 58 -9.25 -1.54 7.58
CA SER A 58 -8.42 -1.01 6.50
C SER A 58 -8.56 -1.83 5.21
N ILE A 59 -8.70 -3.15 5.29
CA ILE A 59 -8.99 -4.01 4.12
C ILE A 59 -10.36 -3.66 3.52
N ILE A 60 -11.39 -3.51 4.35
CA ILE A 60 -12.73 -3.15 3.89
C ILE A 60 -12.71 -1.76 3.23
N ALA A 61 -12.02 -0.80 3.84
CA ALA A 61 -11.84 0.55 3.30
C ALA A 61 -11.13 0.54 1.94
N LEU A 62 -10.15 -0.35 1.76
CA LEU A 62 -9.46 -0.51 0.48
C LEU A 62 -10.40 -1.05 -0.61
N GLY A 63 -11.26 -2.02 -0.29
CA GLY A 63 -12.31 -2.49 -1.20
C GLY A 63 -13.30 -1.37 -1.59
N LEU A 64 -13.73 -0.56 -0.62
CA LEU A 64 -14.59 0.60 -0.86
C LEU A 64 -13.92 1.66 -1.73
N SER A 65 -12.61 1.88 -1.57
CA SER A 65 -11.87 2.87 -2.36
C SER A 65 -11.88 2.60 -3.87
N MET A 66 -11.97 1.33 -4.26
CA MET A 66 -12.13 0.93 -5.67
C MET A 66 -13.48 1.40 -6.23
N SER A 67 -14.52 1.46 -5.40
CA SER A 67 -15.83 2.01 -5.75
C SER A 67 -15.82 3.54 -5.84
N LEU A 68 -14.99 4.23 -5.04
CA LEU A 68 -14.77 5.68 -5.18
C LEU A 68 -14.10 6.04 -6.52
N MET A 69 -13.21 5.19 -7.01
CA MET A 69 -12.53 5.39 -8.30
C MET A 69 -13.54 5.43 -9.47
N ARG A 70 -14.63 4.64 -9.38
CA ARG A 70 -15.76 4.65 -10.33
C ARG A 70 -16.53 5.96 -10.37
N PHE A 71 -16.59 6.68 -9.24
CA PHE A 71 -17.26 7.97 -9.15
C PHE A 71 -16.40 9.10 -9.72
N THR A 72 -15.08 8.99 -9.65
CA THR A 72 -14.16 10.01 -10.16
C THR A 72 -13.84 9.86 -11.64
N HIS A 73 -13.90 8.64 -12.18
CA HIS A 73 -13.74 8.36 -13.61
C HIS A 73 -14.96 7.59 -14.12
N PRO A 74 -16.01 8.26 -14.60
CA PRO A 74 -17.19 7.59 -15.14
C PRO A 74 -16.90 6.81 -16.43
N GLU A 75 -15.81 7.13 -17.15
CA GLU A 75 -15.30 6.33 -18.27
C GLU A 75 -14.61 5.03 -17.86
N PHE A 76 -14.21 4.88 -16.59
CA PHE A 76 -13.52 3.69 -16.10
C PHE A 76 -14.50 2.53 -15.88
N LYS A 77 -14.55 1.62 -16.85
CA LYS A 77 -15.37 0.41 -16.76
C LYS A 77 -14.69 -0.62 -15.86
N LEU A 78 -15.05 -0.61 -14.57
CA LEU A 78 -14.67 -1.70 -13.66
C LEU A 78 -15.20 -3.04 -14.22
N PRO A 79 -14.31 -4.02 -14.46
CA PRO A 79 -14.74 -5.34 -14.91
C PRO A 79 -15.54 -6.06 -13.83
N ASN A 80 -16.21 -7.15 -14.23
CA ASN A 80 -17.01 -7.92 -13.29
C ASN A 80 -16.09 -8.64 -12.28
N PRO A 81 -16.21 -8.42 -10.96
CA PRO A 81 -15.33 -9.03 -9.95
C PRO A 81 -15.32 -10.57 -9.94
N THR A 82 -16.26 -11.23 -10.61
CA THR A 82 -16.28 -12.69 -10.80
C THR A 82 -15.73 -13.16 -12.15
N SER A 83 -15.26 -12.25 -13.02
CA SER A 83 -14.65 -12.61 -14.30
C SER A 83 -13.33 -13.36 -14.07
N PRO A 84 -13.08 -14.50 -14.74
CA PRO A 84 -11.78 -15.19 -14.69
C PRO A 84 -10.65 -14.31 -15.25
N THR A 85 -10.97 -13.31 -16.07
CA THR A 85 -10.04 -12.33 -16.65
C THR A 85 -10.09 -10.97 -15.97
N TYR A 86 -10.66 -10.87 -14.76
CA TYR A 86 -10.84 -9.61 -14.03
C TYR A 86 -9.57 -8.73 -13.97
N GLN A 87 -8.41 -9.32 -13.67
CA GLN A 87 -7.16 -8.56 -13.58
C GLN A 87 -6.71 -7.99 -14.93
N GLN A 88 -6.94 -8.71 -16.02
CA GLN A 88 -6.58 -8.28 -17.36
C GLN A 88 -7.54 -7.22 -17.87
N GLU A 89 -8.84 -7.43 -17.70
CA GLU A 89 -9.85 -6.43 -18.05
C GLU A 89 -9.68 -5.12 -17.24
N LEU A 90 -9.23 -5.24 -15.99
CA LEU A 90 -8.98 -4.09 -15.11
C LEU A 90 -7.71 -3.36 -15.55
N PHE A 91 -6.69 -4.10 -15.98
CA PHE A 91 -5.49 -3.48 -16.53
C PHE A 91 -5.82 -2.77 -17.85
N ASP A 92 -6.63 -3.40 -18.71
CA ASP A 92 -7.01 -2.87 -20.01
C ASP A 92 -7.88 -1.61 -19.93
N SER A 93 -8.61 -1.42 -18.82
CA SER A 93 -9.40 -0.21 -18.58
C SER A 93 -8.59 1.04 -18.21
N PHE A 94 -7.30 0.90 -17.87
CA PHE A 94 -6.41 2.05 -17.66
C PHE A 94 -5.92 2.64 -19.00
N ASP A 95 -5.73 3.95 -19.04
CA ASP A 95 -5.15 4.63 -20.19
C ASP A 95 -3.67 4.22 -20.39
N ASP A 96 -3.17 4.29 -21.63
CA ASP A 96 -1.79 3.92 -21.98
C ASP A 96 -0.77 4.79 -21.22
N GLY A 97 -1.11 6.04 -20.91
CA GLY A 97 -0.32 6.90 -20.03
C GLY A 97 -0.24 6.38 -18.59
N GLU A 98 -1.35 5.90 -18.04
CA GLU A 98 -1.42 5.34 -16.69
C GLU A 98 -0.70 4.00 -16.60
N LYS A 99 -0.87 3.13 -17.62
CA LYS A 99 -0.12 1.86 -17.76
C LYS A 99 1.37 2.09 -17.81
N TYR A 100 1.84 3.07 -18.58
CA TYR A 100 3.25 3.45 -18.64
C TYR A 100 3.78 3.90 -17.27
N MET A 101 3.01 4.74 -16.56
CA MET A 101 3.37 5.21 -15.22
C MET A 101 3.40 4.08 -14.19
N MET A 102 2.44 3.15 -14.24
CA MET A 102 2.43 1.93 -13.42
C MET A 102 3.68 1.09 -13.67
N LEU A 103 3.98 0.77 -14.93
CA LEU A 103 5.12 -0.08 -15.30
C LEU A 103 6.46 0.56 -14.91
N LYS A 104 6.62 1.86 -15.18
CA LYS A 104 7.83 2.62 -14.80
C LYS A 104 8.02 2.66 -13.29
N SER A 105 6.94 2.83 -12.53
CA SER A 105 6.97 2.85 -11.07
C SER A 105 7.30 1.47 -10.51
N LEU A 106 6.72 0.41 -11.07
CA LEU A 106 6.98 -0.97 -10.70
C LEU A 106 8.45 -1.35 -10.95
N TYR A 107 8.99 -0.98 -12.12
CA TYR A 107 10.40 -1.23 -12.46
C TYR A 107 11.36 -0.57 -11.46
N LYS A 108 11.10 0.70 -11.10
CA LYS A 108 11.92 1.40 -10.07
C LYS A 108 11.78 0.77 -8.69
N LEU A 109 10.56 0.39 -8.31
CA LEU A 109 10.29 -0.27 -7.04
C LEU A 109 10.99 -1.62 -6.92
N TYR A 110 11.02 -2.40 -7.99
CA TYR A 110 11.68 -3.71 -7.99
C TYR A 110 13.13 -3.61 -7.52
N PHE A 111 13.92 -2.70 -8.10
CA PHE A 111 15.31 -2.49 -7.66
C PHE A 111 15.40 -1.91 -6.25
N LEU A 112 14.51 -1.01 -5.87
CA LEU A 112 14.48 -0.41 -4.54
C LEU A 112 14.20 -1.46 -3.47
N ILE A 113 13.23 -2.35 -3.69
CA ILE A 113 12.86 -3.45 -2.79
C ILE A 113 14.04 -4.40 -2.61
N ILE A 114 14.67 -4.82 -3.70
CA ILE A 114 15.83 -5.72 -3.63
C ILE A 114 16.96 -5.07 -2.83
N GLY A 115 17.29 -3.81 -3.12
CA GLY A 115 18.31 -3.06 -2.37
C GLY A 115 17.98 -2.95 -0.88
N ALA A 116 16.73 -2.61 -0.56
CA ALA A 116 16.27 -2.48 0.82
C ALA A 116 16.30 -3.82 1.57
N LEU A 117 15.90 -4.91 0.94
CA LEU A 117 15.94 -6.25 1.53
C LEU A 117 17.37 -6.74 1.76
N VAL A 118 18.29 -6.47 0.82
CA VAL A 118 19.72 -6.80 1.00
C VAL A 118 20.31 -6.01 2.16
N LEU A 119 20.06 -4.70 2.23
CA LEU A 119 20.50 -3.87 3.35
C LEU A 119 19.92 -4.34 4.68
N LEU A 120 18.64 -4.71 4.69
CA LEU A 120 17.98 -5.28 5.86
C LEU A 120 18.65 -6.58 6.30
N ALA A 121 18.93 -7.50 5.37
CA ALA A 121 19.58 -8.77 5.66
C ALA A 121 20.95 -8.57 6.31
N PHE A 122 21.77 -7.65 5.79
CA PHE A 122 23.04 -7.29 6.41
C PHE A 122 22.84 -6.68 7.80
N GLY A 123 21.89 -5.75 7.96
CA GLY A 123 21.58 -5.14 9.26
C GLY A 123 21.16 -6.17 10.31
N LEU A 124 20.33 -7.14 9.93
CA LEU A 124 19.89 -8.24 10.80
C LEU A 124 21.02 -9.20 11.13
N MET A 125 21.90 -9.51 10.18
CA MET A 125 23.10 -10.33 10.41
C MET A 125 23.98 -9.71 11.50
N TYR A 126 24.32 -8.42 11.37
CA TYR A 126 25.11 -7.71 12.37
C TYR A 126 24.37 -7.64 13.71
N TYR A 127 23.10 -7.24 13.71
CA TYR A 127 22.31 -7.11 14.94
C TYR A 127 22.20 -8.44 15.70
N SER A 128 21.94 -9.54 14.99
CA SER A 128 21.83 -10.89 15.56
C SER A 128 23.16 -11.36 16.18
N ALA A 129 24.30 -11.01 15.58
CA ALA A 129 25.61 -11.39 16.09
C ALA A 129 25.92 -10.74 17.46
N PHE A 130 25.42 -9.53 17.71
CA PHE A 130 25.66 -8.81 18.97
C PHE A 130 24.62 -9.09 20.07
N THR A 131 23.37 -9.34 19.70
CA THR A 131 22.25 -9.40 20.67
C THR A 131 21.59 -10.76 20.82
N GLY A 132 21.87 -11.71 19.90
CA GLY A 132 21.27 -13.04 19.89
C GLY A 132 19.77 -13.07 19.60
N ASN A 133 19.12 -11.93 19.36
CA ASN A 133 17.67 -11.84 19.20
C ASN A 133 17.31 -11.02 17.94
N SER A 134 16.88 -11.70 16.88
CA SER A 134 16.73 -11.10 15.53
C SER A 134 15.29 -10.96 15.05
N GLN A 135 14.33 -11.62 15.69
CA GLN A 135 12.97 -11.76 15.16
C GLN A 135 12.18 -10.44 15.22
N LEU A 136 12.24 -9.70 16.34
CA LEU A 136 11.54 -8.43 16.47
C LEU A 136 12.06 -7.38 15.48
N ASN A 137 13.38 -7.25 15.35
CA ASN A 137 13.99 -6.28 14.42
C ASN A 137 13.73 -6.65 12.96
N SER A 138 13.62 -7.93 12.65
CA SER A 138 13.21 -8.39 11.32
C SER A 138 11.78 -7.95 10.99
N ILE A 139 10.85 -8.12 11.94
CA ILE A 139 9.44 -7.71 11.75
C ILE A 139 9.34 -6.19 11.55
N ILE A 140 10.04 -5.39 12.36
CA ILE A 140 10.06 -3.93 12.23
C ILE A 140 10.65 -3.51 10.88
N GLY A 141 11.76 -4.13 10.49
CA GLY A 141 12.44 -3.82 9.24
C GLY A 141 11.63 -4.19 7.99
N ILE A 142 11.07 -5.39 7.93
CA ILE A 142 10.17 -5.82 6.85
C ILE A 142 8.93 -4.92 6.80
N GLY A 143 8.36 -4.59 7.96
CA GLY A 143 7.24 -3.66 8.08
C GLY A 143 7.56 -2.28 7.50
N THR A 144 8.74 -1.75 7.79
CA THR A 144 9.19 -0.45 7.27
C THR A 144 9.34 -0.48 5.76
N ILE A 145 9.91 -1.55 5.19
CA ILE A 145 10.01 -1.73 3.74
C ILE A 145 8.61 -1.80 3.13
N LEU A 146 7.69 -2.57 3.72
CA LEU A 146 6.32 -2.71 3.25
C LEU A 146 5.58 -1.36 3.21
N LEU A 147 5.71 -0.55 4.27
CA LEU A 147 5.15 0.81 4.31
C LEU A 147 5.75 1.69 3.23
N PHE A 148 7.08 1.64 3.06
CA PHE A 148 7.78 2.45 2.07
C PHE A 148 7.37 2.10 0.64
N VAL A 149 7.26 0.81 0.33
CA VAL A 149 6.83 0.30 -0.98
C VAL A 149 5.40 0.73 -1.30
N GLN A 150 4.46 0.51 -0.37
CA GLN A 150 3.06 0.87 -0.59
C GLN A 150 2.88 2.38 -0.79
N THR A 151 3.61 3.19 0.00
CA THR A 151 3.58 4.65 -0.08
C THR A 151 4.21 5.15 -1.38
N TYR A 152 5.41 4.66 -1.73
CA TYR A 152 6.14 5.07 -2.92
C TYR A 152 5.38 4.70 -4.21
N TYR A 153 4.79 3.49 -4.27
CA TYR A 153 3.98 3.07 -5.40
C TYR A 153 2.78 4.01 -5.59
N SER A 154 2.00 4.20 -4.53
CA SER A 154 0.78 5.00 -4.56
C SER A 154 1.06 6.49 -4.85
N ILE A 155 2.19 7.04 -4.38
CA ILE A 155 2.63 8.40 -4.72
C ILE A 155 3.07 8.50 -6.19
N SER A 156 3.74 7.47 -6.71
CA SER A 156 4.24 7.49 -8.10
C SER A 156 3.11 7.41 -9.12
N LEU A 157 1.97 6.82 -8.74
CA LEU A 157 0.74 6.79 -9.53
C LEU A 157 -0.07 8.09 -9.47
N LYS A 158 0.20 8.96 -8.49
CA LYS A 158 -0.55 10.20 -8.34
C LYS A 158 -0.21 11.16 -9.48
N PRO A 159 -1.21 11.67 -10.24
CA PRO A 159 -0.95 12.59 -11.34
C PRO A 159 -0.28 13.86 -10.81
N LYS A 160 0.81 14.25 -11.46
CA LYS A 160 1.54 15.51 -11.19
C LYS A 160 1.04 16.54 -12.19
N ARG A 161 0.70 17.76 -11.73
CA ARG A 161 0.55 18.90 -12.64
C ARG A 161 1.90 19.08 -13.35
N ILE A 162 1.90 18.94 -14.67
CA ILE A 162 2.98 19.38 -15.55
C ILE A 162 2.67 20.82 -15.93
#